data_AF-A0AAC9Z499-F1
#
_entry.id   AF-A0AAC9Z499-F1
#
_cell.length_a   1.000
_cell.length_b   1.000
_cell.length_c   1.000
_cell.angle_alpha   90.00
_cell.angle_beta   90.00
_cell.angle_gamma   90.00
#
_symmetry.space_group_name_H-M   'P 1'
#
loop_
_entity.id
_entity.type
_entity.pdbx_description
1 polymer ?
#
loop_
_entity_poly.entity_id
_entity_poly.type
_entity_poly.pdbx_seq_one_letter_code
_entity_poly.pdbx_strand_id
1 'polypeptide(L)'
;MIAMRGFKTILLSLFITCLASCQKVVNVDLETAAPKLVIDAAIDWQHGTKGNEQTITLSTTYPYFSKDSIAPKVSGAKVTVTDSLGKIFDFEQVKTGEYVCNTFSPTLNMSYTLRVDYQGKTYTAKDKLYPMPQHVEFQQKDKGGIFGNAMEIRGFFKDDDQLKNNYYLVKIKSPHSKFPAYIDLNGKFFSKNNLFFIYSDEKLKPKDTLNFEIYRISEDYFGYMYRILEITSNGSSPFSTPPASVIGNIINNKDANDNPLGAFRATQFISKQYIIK
;
A
#
# COMPACT_ATOMS: atom_id res chain seq x y z
N MET A 1 54.22 21.84 -40.80
CA MET A 1 52.95 22.27 -40.16
C MET A 1 51.67 21.78 -40.86
N ILE A 2 51.75 20.86 -41.83
CA ILE A 2 50.57 20.37 -42.60
C ILE A 2 49.98 19.09 -41.98
N ALA A 3 50.81 18.23 -41.36
CA ALA A 3 50.37 16.96 -40.76
C ALA A 3 49.43 17.11 -39.53
N MET A 4 49.58 18.18 -38.73
CA MET A 4 48.72 18.41 -37.55
C MET A 4 47.32 18.94 -37.88
N ARG A 5 47.13 19.54 -39.07
CA ARG A 5 45.81 20.01 -39.53
C ARG A 5 44.93 18.83 -39.93
N GLY A 6 45.49 17.85 -40.65
CA GLY A 6 44.80 16.61 -41.04
C GLY A 6 44.37 15.75 -39.84
N PHE A 7 45.23 15.64 -38.83
CA PHE A 7 44.93 14.89 -37.61
C PHE A 7 43.79 15.51 -36.79
N LYS A 8 43.72 16.86 -36.69
CA LYS A 8 42.61 17.56 -36.04
C LYS A 8 41.28 17.37 -36.78
N THR A 9 41.28 17.39 -38.12
CA THR A 9 40.08 17.14 -38.92
C THR A 9 39.60 15.68 -38.82
N ILE A 10 40.51 14.71 -38.72
CA ILE A 10 40.18 13.30 -38.51
C ILE A 10 39.59 13.07 -37.11
N LEU A 11 40.19 13.68 -36.07
CA LEU A 11 39.66 13.60 -34.70
C LEU A 11 38.27 14.24 -34.57
N LEU A 12 38.04 15.37 -35.24
CA LEU A 12 36.75 16.06 -35.25
C LEU A 12 35.67 15.26 -36.01
N SER A 13 36.04 14.61 -37.12
CA SER A 13 35.15 13.70 -37.85
C SER A 13 34.78 12.46 -37.03
N LEU A 14 35.73 11.90 -36.27
CA LEU A 14 35.49 10.72 -35.42
C LEU A 14 34.60 11.06 -34.21
N PHE A 15 34.70 12.28 -33.68
CA PHE A 15 33.88 12.77 -32.57
C PHE A 15 32.41 13.02 -32.99
N ILE A 16 32.18 13.50 -34.22
CA ILE A 16 30.84 13.72 -34.77
C ILE A 16 30.09 12.40 -34.99
N THR A 17 30.79 11.33 -35.37
CA THR A 17 30.17 9.99 -35.51
C THR A 17 29.75 9.35 -34.18
N CYS A 18 30.37 9.73 -33.06
CA CYS A 18 29.98 9.25 -31.73
C CYS A 18 28.68 9.88 -31.20
N LEU A 19 28.27 11.04 -31.74
CA LEU A 19 27.00 11.71 -31.37
C LEU A 19 25.79 11.16 -32.15
N ALA A 20 26.01 10.37 -33.21
CA ALA A 20 24.97 9.67 -33.95
C ALA A 20 24.59 8.33 -33.30
N SER A 21 24.46 8.30 -31.96
CA SER A 21 23.83 7.17 -31.27
C SER A 21 22.34 7.21 -31.58
N CYS A 22 21.96 6.60 -32.71
CA CYS A 22 20.58 6.27 -33.00
C CYS A 22 20.09 5.30 -31.93
N GLN A 23 19.50 5.81 -30.87
CA GLN A 23 18.71 4.98 -29.97
C GLN A 23 17.56 4.40 -30.80
N LYS A 24 17.69 3.12 -31.17
CA LYS A 24 16.61 2.38 -31.79
C LYS A 24 15.51 2.23 -30.75
N VAL A 25 14.48 3.07 -30.81
CA VAL A 25 13.29 2.93 -29.98
C VAL A 25 12.66 1.60 -30.37
N VAL A 26 12.80 0.60 -29.51
CA VAL A 26 12.10 -0.67 -29.69
C VAL A 26 10.66 -0.41 -29.31
N ASN A 27 9.81 -0.20 -30.30
CA ASN A 27 8.36 -0.13 -30.09
C ASN A 27 7.87 -1.58 -29.99
N VAL A 28 7.78 -2.10 -28.76
CA VAL A 28 7.21 -3.42 -28.51
C VAL A 28 5.70 -3.23 -28.43
N ASP A 29 4.98 -3.71 -29.44
CA ASP A 29 3.54 -3.89 -29.34
C ASP A 29 3.27 -5.01 -28.34
N LEU A 30 2.98 -4.62 -27.11
CA LEU A 30 2.64 -5.54 -26.04
C LEU A 30 1.14 -5.79 -26.07
N GLU A 31 0.76 -7.06 -26.06
CA GLU A 31 -0.63 -7.43 -25.80
C GLU A 31 -1.03 -6.91 -24.41
N THR A 32 -2.02 -6.03 -24.38
CA THR A 32 -2.56 -5.48 -23.13
C THR A 32 -3.75 -6.31 -22.70
N ALA A 33 -3.73 -6.79 -21.47
CA ALA A 33 -4.86 -7.51 -20.90
C ALA A 33 -6.08 -6.59 -20.79
N ALA A 34 -7.28 -7.17 -20.87
CA ALA A 34 -8.51 -6.43 -20.65
C ALA A 34 -8.51 -5.76 -19.25
N PRO A 35 -9.05 -4.53 -19.12
CA PRO A 35 -9.11 -3.84 -17.83
C PRO A 35 -9.81 -4.68 -16.77
N LYS A 36 -9.15 -4.86 -15.64
CA LYS A 36 -9.64 -5.64 -14.49
C LYS A 36 -10.13 -4.69 -13.41
N LEU A 37 -11.29 -4.99 -12.80
CA LEU A 37 -11.83 -4.21 -11.69
C LEU A 37 -10.86 -4.23 -10.49
N VAL A 38 -10.68 -3.07 -9.87
CA VAL A 38 -9.90 -2.88 -8.65
C VAL A 38 -10.81 -2.26 -7.60
N ILE A 39 -10.93 -2.92 -6.45
CA ILE A 39 -11.75 -2.48 -5.31
C ILE A 39 -10.82 -2.23 -4.12
N ASP A 40 -10.62 -0.96 -3.79
CA ASP A 40 -9.90 -0.54 -2.58
C ASP A 40 -10.93 -0.18 -1.51
N ALA A 41 -11.15 -1.11 -0.57
CA ALA A 41 -12.20 -1.02 0.43
C ALA A 41 -11.61 -1.09 1.84
N ALA A 42 -10.93 -0.02 2.25
CA ALA A 42 -10.40 0.13 3.59
C ALA A 42 -11.38 0.86 4.52
N ILE A 43 -11.92 0.13 5.50
CA ILE A 43 -12.63 0.72 6.63
C ILE A 43 -11.59 1.00 7.72
N ASP A 44 -11.17 2.26 7.81
CA ASP A 44 -10.10 2.72 8.68
C ASP A 44 -10.70 3.56 9.81
N TRP A 45 -10.73 3.00 11.02
CA TRP A 45 -11.19 3.72 12.21
C TRP A 45 -10.02 4.21 13.04
N GLN A 46 -9.83 5.53 13.08
CA GLN A 46 -8.87 6.13 14.00
C GLN A 46 -9.40 6.05 15.44
N HIS A 47 -8.63 5.43 16.33
CA HIS A 47 -8.94 5.35 17.74
C HIS A 47 -9.18 6.74 18.35
N GLY A 48 -10.24 6.86 19.16
CA GLY A 48 -10.67 8.12 19.76
C GLY A 48 -11.58 8.97 18.87
N THR A 49 -11.84 8.58 17.62
CA THR A 49 -12.81 9.24 16.74
C THR A 49 -14.11 8.45 16.64
N LYS A 50 -15.14 9.04 16.02
CA LYS A 50 -16.41 8.33 15.74
C LYS A 50 -16.27 7.23 14.68
N GLY A 51 -15.34 7.36 13.75
CA GLY A 51 -15.11 6.40 12.66
C GLY A 51 -16.29 6.23 11.69
N ASN A 52 -17.22 7.19 11.65
CA ASN A 52 -18.46 7.09 10.88
C ASN A 52 -18.33 7.45 9.40
N GLU A 53 -17.26 8.16 9.05
CA GLU A 53 -16.94 8.56 7.67
C GLU A 53 -15.96 7.56 7.08
N GLN A 54 -16.39 6.85 6.04
CA GLN A 54 -15.62 5.80 5.39
C GLN A 54 -15.74 5.92 3.87
N THR A 55 -14.67 5.63 3.15
CA THR A 55 -14.61 5.74 1.69
C THR A 55 -14.12 4.44 1.07
N ILE A 56 -14.82 4.00 0.03
CA ILE A 56 -14.44 2.87 -0.82
C ILE A 56 -14.20 3.40 -2.23
N THR A 57 -13.10 2.97 -2.84
CA THR A 57 -12.70 3.43 -4.18
C THR A 57 -12.74 2.29 -5.19
N LEU A 58 -13.42 2.50 -6.32
CA LEU A 58 -13.46 1.57 -7.44
C LEU A 58 -12.74 2.15 -8.66
N SER A 59 -11.92 1.33 -9.31
CA SER A 59 -11.16 1.67 -10.53
C SER A 59 -10.94 0.45 -11.41
N THR A 60 -10.30 0.61 -12.57
CA THR A 60 -9.78 -0.51 -13.36
C THR A 60 -8.28 -0.45 -13.51
N THR A 61 -7.66 -1.60 -13.79
CA THR A 61 -6.29 -1.63 -14.28
C THR A 61 -6.18 -0.89 -15.62
N TYR A 62 -4.95 -0.47 -15.93
CA TYR A 62 -4.61 0.18 -17.18
C TYR A 62 -3.23 -0.32 -17.65
N PRO A 63 -2.89 -0.20 -18.94
CA PRO A 63 -1.63 -0.71 -19.47
C PRO A 63 -0.40 -0.10 -18.79
N TYR A 64 0.60 -0.94 -18.48
CA TYR A 64 1.83 -0.51 -17.79
C TYR A 64 2.58 0.61 -18.53
N PHE A 65 2.62 0.55 -19.86
CA PHE A 65 3.30 1.54 -20.72
C PHE A 65 2.38 2.67 -21.20
N SER A 66 1.18 2.80 -20.62
CA SER A 66 0.31 3.92 -20.98
C SER A 66 0.94 5.25 -20.55
N LYS A 67 0.66 6.32 -21.30
CA LYS A 67 1.03 7.69 -20.89
C LYS A 67 0.17 8.20 -19.73
N ASP A 68 -0.93 7.51 -19.45
CA ASP A 68 -1.81 7.82 -18.34
C ASP A 68 -1.15 7.37 -17.04
N SER A 69 -1.06 8.29 -16.08
CA SER A 69 -0.48 8.02 -14.75
C SER A 69 -1.54 7.76 -13.69
N ILE A 70 -2.81 7.63 -14.10
CA ILE A 70 -3.97 7.53 -13.20
C ILE A 70 -4.87 6.39 -13.67
N ALA A 71 -5.15 5.45 -12.77
CA ALA A 71 -6.09 4.37 -13.02
C ALA A 71 -7.51 4.90 -13.30
N PRO A 72 -8.18 4.46 -14.39
CA PRO A 72 -9.55 4.85 -14.68
C PRO A 72 -10.51 4.52 -13.53
N LYS A 73 -11.37 5.47 -13.17
CA LYS A 73 -12.33 5.32 -12.05
C LYS A 73 -13.65 4.72 -12.52
N VAL A 74 -14.29 3.93 -11.64
CA VAL A 74 -15.50 3.15 -11.97
C VAL A 74 -16.73 3.69 -11.25
N SER A 75 -17.79 4.00 -12.01
CA SER A 75 -19.07 4.53 -11.49
C SER A 75 -20.23 3.55 -11.68
N GLY A 76 -21.32 3.75 -10.94
CA GLY A 76 -22.56 2.98 -11.12
C GLY A 76 -22.54 1.60 -10.46
N ALA A 77 -21.65 1.36 -9.51
CA ALA A 77 -21.72 0.19 -8.64
C ALA A 77 -22.67 0.46 -7.46
N LYS A 78 -23.30 -0.59 -6.93
CA LYS A 78 -23.95 -0.54 -5.61
C LYS A 78 -22.99 -1.11 -4.58
N VAL A 79 -22.60 -0.29 -3.59
CA VAL A 79 -21.60 -0.66 -2.58
C VAL A 79 -22.26 -0.65 -1.20
N THR A 80 -22.14 -1.77 -0.49
CA THR A 80 -22.69 -1.93 0.87
C THR A 80 -21.72 -2.66 1.77
N VAL A 81 -21.72 -2.32 3.06
CA VAL A 81 -21.06 -3.09 4.10
C VAL A 81 -22.10 -3.49 5.15
N THR A 82 -22.13 -4.77 5.53
CA THR A 82 -23.07 -5.30 6.51
C THR A 82 -22.32 -5.84 7.72
N ASP A 83 -22.68 -5.43 8.93
CA ASP A 83 -22.12 -6.03 10.14
C ASP A 83 -22.73 -7.40 10.44
N SER A 84 -22.10 -8.18 11.34
CA SER A 84 -22.61 -9.51 11.69
C SER A 84 -23.92 -9.53 12.48
N LEU A 85 -24.47 -8.37 12.87
CA LEU A 85 -25.81 -8.24 13.44
C LEU A 85 -26.87 -7.92 12.37
N GLY A 86 -26.47 -7.77 11.10
CA GLY A 86 -27.35 -7.51 9.98
C GLY A 86 -27.60 -6.03 9.70
N LYS A 87 -26.93 -5.10 10.41
CA LYS A 87 -27.02 -3.67 10.08
C LYS A 87 -26.28 -3.39 8.78
N ILE A 88 -26.98 -2.76 7.85
CA ILE A 88 -26.45 -2.42 6.52
C ILE A 88 -25.99 -0.95 6.53
N PHE A 89 -24.84 -0.71 5.93
CA PHE A 89 -24.26 0.59 5.68
C PHE A 89 -24.12 0.78 4.16
N ASP A 90 -24.90 1.68 3.59
CA ASP A 90 -24.81 2.04 2.18
C ASP A 90 -23.68 3.06 1.95
N PHE A 91 -22.92 2.85 0.86
CA PHE A 91 -21.88 3.75 0.41
C PHE A 91 -22.34 4.44 -0.87
N GLU A 92 -22.66 5.72 -0.75
CA GLU A 92 -23.21 6.52 -1.84
C GLU A 92 -22.10 7.07 -2.72
N GLN A 93 -22.31 7.04 -4.03
CA GLN A 93 -21.33 7.56 -4.96
C GLN A 93 -21.31 9.10 -4.92
N VAL A 94 -20.23 9.69 -4.40
CA VAL A 94 -20.07 11.16 -4.30
C VAL A 94 -19.26 11.74 -5.46
N LYS A 95 -18.34 10.95 -6.03
CA LYS A 95 -17.56 11.28 -7.23
C LYS A 95 -17.31 10.03 -8.05
N THR A 96 -16.82 10.18 -9.28
CA THR A 96 -16.44 9.05 -10.13
C THR A 96 -15.45 8.13 -9.39
N GLY A 97 -15.87 6.89 -9.11
CA GLY A 97 -15.05 5.91 -8.39
C GLY A 97 -14.94 6.10 -6.89
N GLU A 98 -15.59 7.10 -6.28
CA GLU A 98 -15.54 7.37 -4.84
C GLU A 98 -16.92 7.17 -4.21
N TYR A 99 -17.02 6.18 -3.32
CA TYR A 99 -18.26 5.81 -2.62
C TYR A 99 -18.06 6.06 -1.12
N VAL A 100 -18.96 6.84 -0.50
CA VAL A 100 -18.80 7.33 0.87
C VAL A 100 -19.98 6.91 1.73
N CYS A 101 -19.68 6.46 2.94
CA CYS A 101 -20.65 6.24 4.01
C CYS A 101 -20.33 7.21 5.16
N ASN A 102 -21.32 8.01 5.58
CA ASN A 102 -21.18 8.94 6.72
C ASN A 102 -21.85 8.43 8.00
N THR A 103 -22.51 7.29 7.91
CA THR A 103 -23.31 6.67 8.98
C THR A 103 -22.71 5.36 9.47
N PHE A 104 -21.44 5.08 9.11
CA PHE A 104 -20.76 3.88 9.57
C PHE A 104 -20.68 3.88 11.10
N SER A 105 -20.78 2.70 11.71
CA SER A 105 -20.78 2.57 13.17
C SER A 105 -19.83 1.43 13.54
N PRO A 106 -18.52 1.71 13.64
CA PRO A 106 -17.52 0.68 13.91
C PRO A 106 -17.72 0.09 15.30
N THR A 107 -17.65 -1.23 15.41
CA THR A 107 -17.76 -1.98 16.67
C THR A 107 -16.62 -2.97 16.75
N LEU A 108 -15.83 -2.90 17.82
CA LEU A 108 -14.71 -3.82 18.02
C LEU A 108 -15.18 -5.27 18.10
N ASN A 109 -14.36 -6.17 17.57
CA ASN A 109 -14.61 -7.60 17.41
C ASN A 109 -15.82 -7.96 16.52
N MET A 110 -16.40 -6.99 15.82
CA MET A 110 -17.46 -7.20 14.84
C MET A 110 -16.88 -7.68 13.50
N SER A 111 -17.57 -8.60 12.84
CA SER A 111 -17.28 -8.95 11.45
C SER A 111 -18.09 -8.07 10.52
N TYR A 112 -17.47 -7.62 9.44
CA TYR A 112 -18.10 -6.83 8.39
C TYR A 112 -18.00 -7.58 7.07
N THR A 113 -19.05 -7.52 6.27
CA THR A 113 -19.12 -8.11 4.94
C THR A 113 -19.31 -7.00 3.91
N LEU A 114 -18.33 -6.83 3.02
CA LEU A 114 -18.45 -5.98 1.84
C LEU A 114 -19.28 -6.71 0.77
N ARG A 115 -20.16 -5.97 0.10
CA ARG A 115 -20.81 -6.37 -1.14
C ARG A 115 -20.76 -5.23 -2.15
N VAL A 116 -20.28 -5.55 -3.34
CA VAL A 116 -20.24 -4.65 -4.50
C VAL A 116 -20.97 -5.31 -5.67
N ASP A 117 -22.07 -4.71 -6.12
CA ASP A 117 -22.77 -5.12 -7.34
C ASP A 117 -22.39 -4.18 -8.49
N TYR A 118 -21.80 -4.71 -9.55
CA TYR A 118 -21.33 -3.93 -10.70
C TYR A 118 -21.43 -4.75 -11.99
N GLN A 119 -22.03 -4.17 -13.05
CA GLN A 119 -22.19 -4.80 -14.37
C GLN A 119 -22.77 -6.23 -14.33
N GLY A 120 -23.78 -6.47 -13.46
CA GLY A 120 -24.42 -7.78 -13.32
C GLY A 120 -23.61 -8.84 -12.55
N LYS A 121 -22.43 -8.47 -12.04
CA LYS A 121 -21.58 -9.29 -11.18
C LYS A 121 -21.68 -8.82 -9.73
N THR A 122 -21.48 -9.75 -8.80
CA THR A 122 -21.49 -9.49 -7.35
C THR A 122 -20.16 -9.92 -6.77
N TYR A 123 -19.50 -8.98 -6.11
CA TYR A 123 -18.23 -9.20 -5.42
C TYR A 123 -18.43 -9.10 -3.92
N THR A 124 -17.86 -10.02 -3.16
CA THR A 124 -17.96 -10.02 -1.69
C THR A 124 -16.63 -10.23 -1.02
N ALA A 125 -16.51 -9.71 0.19
CA ALA A 125 -15.38 -9.94 1.07
C ALA A 125 -15.82 -9.83 2.52
N LYS A 126 -15.06 -10.42 3.44
CA LYS A 126 -15.32 -10.35 4.87
C LYS A 126 -14.03 -10.01 5.61
N ASP A 127 -14.17 -9.20 6.64
CA ASP A 127 -13.07 -8.93 7.57
C ASP A 127 -13.59 -8.67 8.98
N LYS A 128 -12.71 -8.74 9.99
CA LYS A 128 -13.06 -8.52 11.39
C LYS A 128 -12.27 -7.33 11.96
N LEU A 129 -12.99 -6.41 12.58
CA LEU A 129 -12.43 -5.22 13.20
C LEU A 129 -11.86 -5.55 14.58
N TYR A 130 -10.55 -5.60 14.70
CA TYR A 130 -9.88 -5.92 15.97
C TYR A 130 -9.45 -4.65 16.74
N PRO A 131 -9.38 -4.72 18.09
CA PRO A 131 -8.78 -3.65 18.89
C PRO A 131 -7.28 -3.54 18.63
N MET A 132 -6.79 -2.31 18.61
CA MET A 132 -5.36 -1.98 18.42
C MET A 132 -4.68 -1.62 19.77
N PRO A 133 -3.34 -1.74 19.87
CA PRO A 133 -2.58 -1.41 21.07
C PRO A 133 -2.59 0.09 21.36
N GLN A 134 -3.00 0.48 22.56
CA GLN A 134 -3.24 1.89 22.90
C GLN A 134 -1.96 2.73 23.11
N HIS A 135 -0.85 2.08 23.44
CA HIS A 135 0.40 2.76 23.78
C HIS A 135 1.55 2.32 22.87
N VAL A 136 2.35 3.30 22.43
CA VAL A 136 3.54 3.11 21.62
C VAL A 136 4.63 4.03 22.15
N GLU A 137 5.79 3.45 22.44
CA GLU A 137 6.99 4.16 22.86
C GLU A 137 7.95 4.28 21.68
N PHE A 138 8.63 5.42 21.55
CA PHE A 138 9.62 5.65 20.49
C PHE A 138 11.01 5.89 21.07
N GLN A 139 12.01 5.25 20.47
CA GLN A 139 13.42 5.45 20.76
C GLN A 139 14.16 5.88 19.48
N GLN A 140 14.99 6.92 19.59
CA GLN A 140 15.82 7.42 18.49
C GLN A 140 17.28 7.01 18.67
N LYS A 141 17.94 6.69 17.57
CA LYS A 141 19.38 6.46 17.49
C LYS A 141 19.96 7.25 16.32
N ASP A 142 20.92 8.12 16.62
CA ASP A 142 21.50 9.05 15.64
C ASP A 142 22.50 8.42 14.67
N LYS A 143 22.97 7.21 15.00
CA LYS A 143 23.89 6.40 14.19
C LYS A 143 23.32 4.99 14.02
N GLY A 144 22.11 4.93 13.47
CA GLY A 144 21.39 3.71 13.17
C GLY A 144 21.47 3.34 11.69
N GLY A 145 20.55 2.48 11.26
CA GLY A 145 20.58 1.88 9.93
C GLY A 145 21.70 0.86 9.76
N ILE A 146 21.70 0.16 8.62
CA ILE A 146 22.65 -0.92 8.32
C ILE A 146 24.10 -0.42 8.33
N PHE A 147 24.34 0.82 7.88
CA PHE A 147 25.66 1.42 7.76
C PHE A 147 26.04 2.36 8.93
N GLY A 148 25.17 2.55 9.92
CA GLY A 148 25.46 3.40 11.09
C GLY A 148 25.47 4.90 10.81
N ASN A 149 24.91 5.35 9.69
CA ASN A 149 24.92 6.73 9.20
C ASN A 149 23.50 7.33 9.05
N ALA A 150 22.45 6.63 9.49
CA ALA A 150 21.06 7.07 9.39
C ALA A 150 20.47 7.45 10.75
N MET A 151 19.49 8.37 10.76
CA MET A 151 18.58 8.48 11.90
C MET A 151 17.70 7.23 11.92
N GLU A 152 17.64 6.55 13.05
CA GLU A 152 16.81 5.37 13.25
C GLU A 152 15.80 5.60 14.37
N ILE A 153 14.53 5.32 14.09
CA ILE A 153 13.43 5.34 15.04
C ILE A 153 12.95 3.91 15.25
N ARG A 154 12.91 3.49 16.51
CA ARG A 154 12.30 2.24 16.94
C ARG A 154 11.00 2.53 17.66
N GLY A 155 9.90 1.97 17.17
CA GLY A 155 8.62 1.99 17.87
C GLY A 155 8.41 0.67 18.60
N PHE A 156 8.02 0.73 19.87
CA PHE A 156 7.71 -0.41 20.72
C PHE A 156 6.27 -0.33 21.19
N PHE A 157 5.56 -1.45 21.14
CA PHE A 157 4.21 -1.55 21.67
C PHE A 157 3.91 -2.97 22.15
N LYS A 158 3.01 -3.08 23.11
CA LYS A 158 2.57 -4.36 23.65
C LYS A 158 1.21 -4.74 23.08
N ASP A 159 1.07 -6.00 22.70
CA ASP A 159 -0.21 -6.58 22.34
C ASP A 159 -1.05 -6.97 23.55
N ASP A 160 -2.35 -7.16 23.32
CA ASP A 160 -3.22 -7.85 24.26
C ASP A 160 -2.95 -9.37 24.20
N ASP A 161 -2.56 -9.93 25.35
CA ASP A 161 -2.18 -11.33 25.53
C ASP A 161 -3.35 -12.31 25.28
N GLN A 162 -4.59 -11.83 25.13
CA GLN A 162 -5.77 -12.68 24.92
C GLN A 162 -5.93 -13.22 23.48
N LEU A 163 -5.24 -12.67 22.49
CA LEU A 163 -5.32 -13.13 21.10
C LEU A 163 -3.99 -13.78 20.71
N LYS A 164 -4.03 -15.07 20.34
CA LYS A 164 -2.87 -15.75 19.73
C LYS A 164 -2.71 -15.28 18.28
N ASN A 165 -1.49 -14.95 17.89
CA ASN A 165 -1.07 -14.56 16.53
C ASN A 165 -1.73 -13.28 16.00
N ASN A 166 -1.04 -12.17 16.21
CA ASN A 166 -1.57 -10.86 15.96
C ASN A 166 -0.84 -10.13 14.85
N TYR A 167 -1.57 -9.63 13.85
CA TYR A 167 -1.03 -8.95 12.70
C TYR A 167 -1.17 -7.43 12.79
N TYR A 168 -0.15 -6.72 12.33
CA TYR A 168 -0.10 -5.27 12.27
C TYR A 168 0.48 -4.77 10.96
N LEU A 169 0.06 -3.57 10.58
CA LEU A 169 0.68 -2.79 9.52
C LEU A 169 1.04 -1.41 10.07
N VAL A 170 2.30 -1.03 9.95
CA VAL A 170 2.79 0.30 10.32
C VAL A 170 2.98 1.08 9.03
N LYS A 171 2.30 2.22 8.91
CA LYS A 171 2.47 3.16 7.82
C LYS A 171 3.20 4.39 8.32
N ILE A 172 4.24 4.79 7.61
CA ILE A 172 5.18 5.81 8.04
C ILE A 172 5.24 6.91 6.99
N LYS A 173 4.81 8.11 7.34
CA LYS A 173 4.91 9.30 6.49
C LYS A 173 6.13 10.10 6.94
N SER A 174 7.06 10.29 6.02
CA SER A 174 8.28 11.10 6.19
C SER A 174 8.24 12.32 5.28
N PRO A 175 8.76 13.48 5.70
CA PRO A 175 8.84 14.68 4.86
C PRO A 175 9.78 14.48 3.65
N HIS A 176 10.65 13.46 3.69
CA HIS A 176 11.65 13.20 2.64
C HIS A 176 11.23 12.13 1.64
N SER A 177 10.00 11.62 1.73
CA SER A 177 9.45 10.63 0.79
C SER A 177 8.06 11.03 0.30
N LYS A 178 7.84 10.94 -1.02
CA LYS A 178 6.53 11.15 -1.64
C LYS A 178 5.53 10.04 -1.26
N PHE A 179 6.03 8.83 -1.05
CA PHE A 179 5.22 7.66 -0.71
C PHE A 179 5.49 7.23 0.73
N PRO A 180 4.46 6.84 1.49
CA PRO A 180 4.68 6.30 2.83
C PRO A 180 5.43 4.97 2.76
N ALA A 181 6.26 4.71 3.77
CA ALA A 181 6.83 3.38 4.00
C ALA A 181 5.81 2.52 4.76
N TYR A 182 5.90 1.21 4.55
CA TYR A 182 5.02 0.22 5.18
C TYR A 182 5.87 -0.89 5.80
N ILE A 183 5.52 -1.29 7.02
CA ILE A 183 6.13 -2.41 7.74
C ILE A 183 5.01 -3.29 8.26
N ASP A 184 4.97 -4.54 7.84
CA ASP A 184 4.05 -5.55 8.36
C ASP A 184 4.70 -6.31 9.53
N LEU A 185 3.93 -6.59 10.57
CA LEU A 185 4.41 -7.30 11.75
C LEU A 185 3.50 -8.49 12.03
N ASN A 186 4.11 -9.66 12.20
CA ASN A 186 3.43 -10.86 12.67
C ASN A 186 3.86 -11.15 14.11
N GLY A 187 2.93 -10.98 15.04
CA GLY A 187 3.09 -11.15 16.49
C GLY A 187 3.67 -12.50 16.89
N LYS A 188 3.53 -13.55 16.06
CA LYS A 188 4.13 -14.87 16.33
C LYS A 188 5.66 -14.85 16.41
N PHE A 189 6.31 -13.84 15.82
CA PHE A 189 7.76 -13.70 15.84
C PHE A 189 8.28 -12.86 17.03
N PHE A 190 7.39 -12.40 17.91
CA PHE A 190 7.73 -11.54 19.03
C PHE A 190 7.50 -12.27 20.37
N SER A 191 8.47 -12.18 21.26
CA SER A 191 8.36 -12.78 22.60
C SER A 191 7.48 -11.94 23.52
N LYS A 192 6.64 -12.60 24.32
CA LYS A 192 5.79 -11.97 25.35
C LYS A 192 4.93 -10.81 24.81
N ASN A 193 4.55 -10.87 23.54
CA ASN A 193 3.76 -9.84 22.87
C ASN A 193 4.37 -8.42 22.91
N ASN A 194 5.70 -8.33 22.98
CA ASN A 194 6.42 -7.06 22.82
C ASN A 194 6.81 -6.90 21.36
N LEU A 195 6.01 -6.14 20.61
CA LEU A 195 6.27 -5.86 19.21
C LEU A 195 7.14 -4.62 19.07
N PHE A 196 7.96 -4.62 18.01
CA PHE A 196 8.70 -3.44 17.61
C PHE A 196 8.83 -3.36 16.10
N PHE A 197 9.05 -2.14 15.60
CA PHE A 197 9.44 -1.88 14.22
C PHE A 197 10.59 -0.88 14.20
N ILE A 198 11.33 -0.88 13.09
CA ILE A 198 12.48 0.00 12.88
C ILE A 198 12.26 0.76 11.57
N TYR A 199 12.45 2.08 11.61
CA TYR A 199 12.51 2.93 10.43
C TYR A 199 13.79 3.75 10.48
N SER A 200 14.54 3.76 9.38
CA SER A 200 15.77 4.54 9.27
C SER A 200 15.88 5.22 7.93
N ASP A 201 16.33 6.47 7.91
CA ASP A 201 16.55 7.25 6.69
C ASP A 201 17.71 8.24 6.93
N GLU A 202 18.68 8.26 6.01
CA GLU A 202 19.84 9.16 6.04
C GLU A 202 19.48 10.63 5.81
N LYS A 203 18.30 10.90 5.22
CA LYS A 203 17.85 12.27 4.91
C LYS A 203 17.22 12.97 6.11
N LEU A 204 16.84 12.22 7.14
CA LEU A 204 16.22 12.77 8.34
C LEU A 204 17.20 13.64 9.13
N LYS A 205 16.67 14.74 9.65
CA LYS A 205 17.38 15.76 10.40
C LYS A 205 16.60 16.14 11.66
N PRO A 206 17.27 16.70 12.68
CA PRO A 206 16.58 17.27 13.84
C PRO A 206 15.44 18.19 13.42
N LYS A 207 14.30 18.08 14.12
CA LYS A 207 13.02 18.77 13.87
C LYS A 207 12.18 18.25 12.71
N ASP A 208 12.64 17.26 11.95
CA ASP A 208 11.77 16.57 11.01
C ASP A 208 10.64 15.86 11.78
N THR A 209 9.46 15.80 11.15
CA THR A 209 8.26 15.24 11.75
C THR A 209 7.83 13.99 11.01
N LEU A 210 7.86 12.86 11.70
CA LEU A 210 7.35 11.58 11.21
C LEU A 210 5.94 11.36 11.74
N ASN A 211 5.05 10.84 10.89
CA ASN A 211 3.73 10.36 11.32
C ASN A 211 3.65 8.85 11.15
N PHE A 212 3.40 8.16 12.25
CA PHE A 212 3.22 6.72 12.34
C PHE A 212 1.73 6.41 12.49
N GLU A 213 1.18 5.61 11.58
CA GLU A 213 -0.16 5.02 11.69
C GLU A 213 0.02 3.52 11.92
N ILE A 214 -0.45 3.00 13.06
CA ILE A 214 -0.29 1.59 13.44
C ILE A 214 -1.66 0.93 13.41
N TYR A 215 -1.86 0.07 12.42
CA TYR A 215 -3.12 -0.60 12.12
C TYR A 215 -3.13 -2.01 12.70
N ARG A 216 -4.24 -2.37 13.34
CA ARG A 216 -4.55 -3.76 13.69
C ARG A 216 -5.26 -4.41 12.52
N ILE A 217 -4.60 -5.32 11.83
CA ILE A 217 -5.14 -5.95 10.60
C ILE A 217 -5.43 -7.43 10.82
N SER A 218 -6.28 -8.01 9.97
CA SER A 218 -6.51 -9.45 9.94
C SER A 218 -5.37 -10.20 9.27
N GLU A 219 -5.35 -11.52 9.47
CA GLU A 219 -4.40 -12.43 8.83
C GLU A 219 -4.51 -12.41 7.30
N ASP A 220 -5.74 -12.40 6.78
CA ASP A 220 -5.98 -12.37 5.33
C ASP A 220 -5.41 -11.09 4.70
N TYR A 221 -5.64 -9.94 5.35
CA TYR A 221 -5.10 -8.67 4.89
C TYR A 221 -3.58 -8.58 5.09
N PHE A 222 -3.05 -9.18 6.16
CA PHE A 222 -1.60 -9.32 6.34
C PHE A 222 -0.97 -10.11 5.19
N GLY A 223 -1.56 -11.25 4.81
CA GLY A 223 -1.07 -12.04 3.68
C GLY A 223 -1.11 -11.26 2.36
N TYR A 224 -2.14 -10.44 2.15
CA TYR A 224 -2.22 -9.53 0.99
C TYR A 224 -1.08 -8.51 1.00
N MET A 225 -0.88 -7.79 2.11
CA MET A 225 0.18 -6.78 2.24
C MET A 225 1.59 -7.38 2.17
N TYR A 226 1.82 -8.53 2.80
CA TYR A 226 3.08 -9.25 2.74
C TYR A 226 3.51 -9.50 1.28
N ARG A 227 2.60 -10.01 0.44
CA ARG A 227 2.86 -10.23 -0.99
C ARG A 227 3.16 -8.93 -1.75
N ILE A 228 2.44 -7.84 -1.46
CA ILE A 228 2.74 -6.53 -2.05
C ILE A 228 4.15 -6.09 -1.69
N LEU A 229 4.48 -6.14 -0.39
CA LEU A 229 5.76 -5.67 0.12
C LEU A 229 6.92 -6.52 -0.39
N GLU A 230 6.75 -7.84 -0.52
CA GLU A 230 7.73 -8.71 -1.16
C GLU A 230 8.00 -8.30 -2.62
N ILE A 231 6.96 -8.05 -3.40
CA ILE A 231 7.11 -7.68 -4.82
C ILE A 231 7.76 -6.31 -4.97
N THR A 232 7.41 -5.34 -4.12
CA THR A 232 8.00 -3.99 -4.19
C THR A 232 9.44 -3.94 -3.67
N SER A 233 9.80 -4.84 -2.73
CA SER A 233 11.15 -4.87 -2.14
C SER A 233 12.11 -5.74 -2.96
N ASN A 234 11.63 -6.85 -3.53
CA ASN A 234 12.44 -7.81 -4.29
C ASN A 234 12.37 -7.59 -5.82
N GLY A 235 11.46 -6.74 -6.32
CA GLY A 235 11.27 -6.46 -7.75
C GLY A 235 12.42 -5.75 -8.47
N SER A 236 13.59 -5.65 -7.85
CA SER A 236 14.75 -4.94 -8.37
C SER A 236 15.66 -5.79 -9.26
N SER A 237 15.47 -7.12 -9.31
CA SER A 237 16.30 -8.02 -10.13
C SER A 237 15.69 -8.21 -11.53
N PRO A 238 16.45 -8.02 -12.62
CA PRO A 238 15.98 -8.35 -13.98
C PRO A 238 15.77 -9.86 -14.19
N PHE A 239 16.13 -10.70 -13.21
CA PHE A 239 15.92 -12.15 -13.21
C PHE A 239 14.86 -12.61 -12.20
N SER A 240 14.10 -11.67 -11.62
CA SER A 240 12.96 -12.01 -10.76
C SER A 240 11.96 -12.84 -11.56
N THR A 241 11.43 -13.91 -10.97
CA THR A 241 10.22 -14.54 -11.51
C THR A 241 9.12 -13.47 -11.60
N PRO A 242 8.26 -13.48 -12.65
CA PRO A 242 7.13 -12.57 -12.72
C PRO A 242 6.37 -12.60 -11.39
N PRO A 243 6.08 -11.43 -10.79
CA PRO A 243 5.40 -11.40 -9.51
C PRO A 243 4.08 -12.16 -9.62
N ALA A 244 3.85 -13.11 -8.70
CA ALA A 244 2.56 -13.78 -8.61
C ALA A 244 1.45 -12.73 -8.44
N SER A 245 0.30 -12.94 -9.07
CA SER A 245 -0.83 -12.01 -8.94
C SER A 245 -1.18 -11.80 -7.47
N VAL A 246 -1.12 -10.55 -7.01
CA VAL A 246 -1.52 -10.18 -5.65
C VAL A 246 -3.06 -10.14 -5.60
N ILE A 247 -3.65 -11.29 -5.31
CA ILE A 247 -5.09 -11.42 -5.09
C ILE A 247 -5.37 -11.16 -3.60
N GLY A 248 -6.33 -10.28 -3.32
CA GLY A 248 -6.84 -10.02 -1.97
C GLY A 248 -7.99 -10.94 -1.59
N ASN A 249 -8.80 -10.52 -0.62
CA ASN A 249 -9.92 -11.29 -0.06
C ASN A 249 -11.28 -11.02 -0.73
N ILE A 250 -11.30 -10.27 -1.84
CA ILE A 250 -12.54 -9.95 -2.57
C ILE A 250 -12.74 -10.98 -3.68
N ILE A 251 -13.87 -11.67 -3.64
CA ILE A 251 -14.22 -12.74 -4.58
C ILE A 251 -15.44 -12.39 -5.42
N ASN A 252 -15.48 -12.84 -6.66
CA ASN A 252 -16.68 -12.87 -7.47
C ASN A 252 -17.48 -14.13 -7.11
N ASN A 253 -18.74 -13.95 -6.73
CA ASN A 253 -19.57 -15.05 -6.22
C ASN A 253 -19.96 -16.10 -7.27
N LYS A 254 -19.77 -15.80 -8.58
CA LYS A 254 -20.14 -16.69 -9.69
C LYS A 254 -18.95 -17.27 -10.45
N ASP A 255 -17.82 -16.57 -10.47
CA ASP A 255 -16.63 -16.98 -11.22
C ASP A 255 -15.34 -16.57 -10.51
N ALA A 256 -14.67 -17.53 -9.87
CA ALA A 256 -13.43 -17.29 -9.14
C ALA A 256 -12.25 -16.84 -10.03
N ASN A 257 -12.31 -17.08 -11.34
CA ASN A 257 -11.28 -16.60 -12.29
C ASN A 257 -11.41 -15.09 -12.56
N ASP A 258 -12.56 -14.50 -12.23
CA ASP A 258 -12.89 -13.09 -12.41
C ASP A 258 -12.93 -12.32 -11.07
N ASN A 259 -12.15 -12.76 -10.08
CA ASN A 259 -11.97 -12.01 -8.83
C ASN A 259 -11.30 -10.65 -9.13
N PRO A 260 -11.78 -9.54 -8.57
CA PRO A 260 -11.17 -8.22 -8.75
C PRO A 260 -9.79 -8.15 -8.06
N LEU A 261 -9.01 -7.13 -8.40
CA LEU A 261 -7.83 -6.78 -7.61
C LEU A 261 -8.23 -5.88 -6.43
N GLY A 262 -7.29 -5.71 -5.49
CA GLY A 262 -7.52 -4.97 -4.25
C GLY A 262 -7.95 -5.88 -3.11
N ALA A 263 -8.35 -5.27 -2.00
CA ALA A 263 -8.71 -5.99 -0.78
C ALA A 263 -9.70 -5.18 0.05
N PHE A 264 -10.48 -5.89 0.84
CA PHE A 264 -11.34 -5.33 1.87
C PHE A 264 -10.67 -5.49 3.23
N ARG A 265 -10.63 -4.42 4.02
CA ARG A 265 -10.24 -4.48 5.42
C ARG A 265 -11.17 -3.69 6.32
N ALA A 266 -11.30 -4.15 7.57
CA ALA A 266 -11.87 -3.39 8.66
C ALA A 266 -10.86 -3.33 9.80
N THR A 267 -10.32 -2.14 10.07
CA THR A 267 -9.21 -1.96 10.99
C THR A 267 -9.40 -0.75 11.90
N GLN A 268 -8.91 -0.88 13.13
CA GLN A 268 -8.69 0.25 14.02
C GLN A 268 -7.20 0.58 14.01
N PHE A 269 -6.88 1.88 14.05
CA PHE A 269 -5.50 2.34 14.12
C PHE A 269 -5.30 3.50 15.10
N ILE A 270 -4.07 3.71 15.52
CA ILE A 270 -3.61 4.95 16.15
C ILE A 270 -2.69 5.72 15.24
N SER A 271 -2.76 7.03 15.36
CA SER A 271 -1.79 7.96 14.76
C SER A 271 -0.90 8.55 15.84
N LYS A 272 0.41 8.51 15.64
CA LYS A 272 1.41 9.10 16.52
C LYS A 272 2.39 9.93 15.71
N GLN A 273 2.64 11.13 16.18
CA GLN A 273 3.66 12.01 15.63
C GLN A 273 4.95 11.87 16.44
N TYR A 274 6.09 11.83 15.76
CA TYR A 274 7.41 11.87 16.37
C TYR A 274 8.23 12.97 15.73
N ILE A 275 8.87 13.79 16.56
CA ILE A 275 9.77 14.86 16.11
C ILE A 275 11.20 14.38 16.38
N ILE A 276 12.02 14.34 15.32
CA ILE A 276 13.43 13.99 15.43
C ILE A 276 14.14 14.98 16.36
N LYS A 277 14.84 14.45 17.35
CA LYS A 277 15.61 15.24 18.33
C LYS A 277 16.89 15.81 17.74
#